data_AF-A0A3R7IQJ5-F1
#
_entry.id   AF-A0A3R7IQJ5-F1
#
_cell.length_a   1.000
_cell.length_b   1.000
_cell.length_c   1.000
_cell.angle_alpha   90.00
_cell.angle_beta   90.00
_cell.angle_gamma   90.00
#
_symmetry.space_group_name_H-M   'P 1'
#
loop_
_entity.id
_entity.type
_entity.pdbx_description
1 polymer ?
#
loop_
_entity_poly.entity_id
_entity_poly.type
_entity_poly.pdbx_seq_one_letter_code
_entity_poly.pdbx_strand_id
1 'polypeptide(L)'
;MGLLSRLFGSGNDADSESKDTSEPEPDIVIDSPLDKEFIQGEFRGERVTFSSVPSPNGEWRCLYGRTGMNGGTPIVLVRGDGEVQHAFAVTRAENVAVANTGHVVVTDIGEADNQDLAGTLNVVAPDGQPSVEHEFDANIWECSITEDGQYASTATHNPDRSVYIFDIESEELITEFETPNLNGPPQEFGEIDGELVLYLFDGDERYRAIDLDGNTVWKSQKLENQDRIDELLDSSERADLEESIELLEEAYELTDDKNRKKSIANKLADAHWKLSKEIHKEEGDTDAWWSHLNQAKQYYYEIVSWYDGKKGVAKVERKQAKYHLKEGDEETALQLLQNIAELEKEHDVQLLTDADKEKIENLS
;
A
#
# COMPACT_ATOMS: atom_id res chain seq x y z
N MET A 1 5.53 -38.32 -34.65
CA MET A 1 4.35 -39.18 -34.91
C MET A 1 3.22 -38.55 -34.15
N GLY A 2 2.38 -37.70 -34.76
CA GLY A 2 1.29 -38.08 -35.67
C GLY A 2 0.10 -38.51 -34.81
N LEU A 3 -1.14 -38.06 -34.95
CA LEU A 3 -1.88 -37.35 -36.00
C LEU A 3 -3.25 -37.06 -35.33
N LEU A 4 -3.93 -35.96 -35.68
CA LEU A 4 -5.33 -36.01 -36.10
C LEU A 4 -5.77 -34.65 -36.66
N SER A 5 -5.64 -34.55 -37.97
CA SER A 5 -6.31 -33.60 -38.86
C SER A 5 -7.67 -34.18 -39.27
N ARG A 6 -8.72 -33.35 -39.36
CA ARG A 6 -9.94 -33.50 -40.20
C ARG A 6 -10.74 -32.17 -40.13
N LEU A 7 -11.42 -31.64 -41.15
CA LEU A 7 -11.44 -31.81 -42.62
C LEU A 7 -12.49 -30.78 -43.14
N PHE A 8 -12.07 -29.88 -44.03
CA PHE A 8 -12.71 -29.24 -45.21
C PHE A 8 -14.20 -28.80 -45.32
N GLY A 9 -14.35 -27.62 -45.95
CA GLY A 9 -15.22 -27.34 -47.11
C GLY A 9 -14.73 -26.07 -47.84
N SER A 10 -13.97 -26.16 -48.95
CA SER A 10 -14.39 -26.22 -50.37
C SER A 10 -14.78 -24.86 -51.02
N GLY A 11 -13.81 -24.23 -51.69
CA GLY A 11 -13.93 -23.75 -53.08
C GLY A 11 -14.42 -22.33 -53.35
N ASN A 12 -13.51 -21.44 -53.75
CA ASN A 12 -13.53 -20.82 -55.09
C ASN A 12 -12.23 -20.04 -55.36
N ASP A 13 -11.59 -20.35 -56.48
CA ASP A 13 -10.54 -19.55 -57.11
C ASP A 13 -11.16 -18.26 -57.70
N ALA A 14 -10.59 -17.10 -57.37
CA ALA A 14 -10.63 -15.90 -58.20
C ALA A 14 -9.47 -14.94 -57.81
N ASP A 15 -8.56 -14.76 -58.76
CA ASP A 15 -7.71 -13.59 -59.00
C ASP A 15 -6.89 -13.02 -57.82
N SER A 16 -5.63 -13.44 -57.75
CA SER A 16 -4.57 -12.76 -57.00
C SER A 16 -4.10 -11.51 -57.75
N GLU A 17 -4.80 -10.40 -57.59
CA GLU A 17 -4.16 -9.08 -57.68
C GLU A 17 -3.33 -8.88 -56.43
N SER A 18 -2.01 -8.81 -56.60
CA SER A 18 -1.06 -8.39 -55.57
C SER A 18 -1.37 -6.97 -55.15
N LYS A 19 -2.18 -6.80 -54.10
CA LYS A 19 -2.26 -5.55 -53.36
C LYS A 19 -0.97 -5.41 -52.57
N ASP A 20 -0.20 -4.41 -52.98
CA ASP A 20 0.80 -3.73 -52.17
C ASP A 20 0.12 -3.32 -50.85
N THR A 21 0.30 -4.11 -49.79
CA THR A 21 -0.20 -3.79 -48.45
C THR A 21 0.84 -2.88 -47.79
N SER A 22 0.96 -1.65 -48.29
CA SER A 22 1.39 -0.56 -47.44
C SER A 22 0.29 -0.38 -46.40
N GLU A 23 0.60 -0.63 -45.14
CA GLU A 23 -0.29 -0.32 -44.02
C GLU A 23 -0.78 1.13 -44.17
N PRO A 24 -2.09 1.41 -44.02
CA PRO A 24 -2.57 2.78 -44.09
C PRO A 24 -1.90 3.59 -42.97
N GLU A 25 -1.35 4.76 -43.32
CA GLU A 25 -0.86 5.74 -42.33
C GLU A 25 -1.90 5.89 -41.21
N PRO A 26 -1.48 6.00 -39.95
CA PRO A 26 -2.41 6.14 -38.85
C PRO A 26 -3.25 7.41 -39.09
N ASP A 27 -4.56 7.26 -39.08
CA ASP A 27 -5.53 8.35 -39.27
C ASP A 27 -5.53 9.24 -38.02
N ILE A 28 -4.47 10.03 -37.86
CA ILE A 28 -4.24 10.92 -36.73
C ILE A 28 -3.79 12.31 -37.19
N VAL A 29 -4.38 13.33 -36.57
CA VAL A 29 -3.99 14.73 -36.75
C VAL A 29 -3.76 15.35 -35.37
N ILE A 30 -2.57 15.89 -35.14
CA ILE A 30 -2.23 16.57 -33.89
C ILE A 30 -2.37 18.09 -34.11
N ASP A 31 -3.34 18.71 -33.43
CA ASP A 31 -3.69 20.13 -33.62
C ASP A 31 -2.95 21.09 -32.68
N SER A 32 -2.26 20.55 -31.66
CA SER A 32 -1.63 21.33 -30.60
C SER A 32 -0.14 21.03 -30.45
N PRO A 33 0.68 22.02 -30.06
CA PRO A 33 2.06 21.79 -29.65
C PRO A 33 2.16 20.71 -28.56
N LEU A 34 3.19 19.86 -28.66
CA LEU A 34 3.39 18.73 -27.75
C LEU A 34 3.82 19.15 -26.34
N ASP A 35 4.25 20.41 -26.14
CA ASP A 35 4.71 20.95 -24.85
C ASP A 35 3.58 21.30 -23.87
N LYS A 36 2.32 21.07 -24.26
CA LYS A 36 1.15 21.26 -23.39
C LYS A 36 0.82 20.01 -22.59
N GLU A 37 0.27 20.22 -21.40
CA GLU A 37 -0.26 19.16 -20.53
C GLU A 37 -1.39 18.37 -21.20
N PHE A 38 -2.23 19.06 -21.97
CA PHE A 38 -3.31 18.46 -22.76
C PHE A 38 -3.13 18.81 -24.25
N ILE A 39 -3.07 17.78 -25.08
CA ILE A 39 -2.89 17.90 -26.52
C ILE A 39 -4.21 17.57 -27.20
N GLN A 40 -4.67 18.45 -28.09
CA GLN A 40 -5.87 18.21 -28.89
C GLN A 40 -5.47 17.59 -30.23
N GLY A 41 -6.26 16.63 -30.69
CA GLY A 41 -6.11 16.05 -32.02
C GLY A 41 -7.34 15.30 -32.47
N GLU A 42 -7.20 14.62 -33.60
CA GLU A 42 -8.20 13.75 -34.21
C GLU A 42 -7.61 12.35 -34.35
N PHE A 43 -8.36 11.31 -34.01
CA PHE A 43 -8.01 9.92 -34.22
C PHE A 43 -9.19 9.20 -34.88
N ARG A 44 -8.98 8.63 -36.07
CA ARG A 44 -10.02 7.96 -36.87
C ARG A 44 -11.27 8.81 -37.08
N GLY A 45 -11.10 10.12 -37.29
CA GLY A 45 -12.20 11.06 -37.48
C GLY A 45 -12.85 11.59 -36.19
N GLU A 46 -12.45 11.12 -35.01
CA GLU A 46 -13.00 11.55 -33.72
C GLU A 46 -12.05 12.51 -32.99
N ARG A 47 -12.59 13.56 -32.36
CA ARG A 47 -11.79 14.51 -31.58
C ARG A 47 -11.36 13.92 -30.24
N VAL A 48 -10.08 14.06 -29.94
CA VAL A 48 -9.45 13.48 -28.75
C VAL A 48 -8.70 14.55 -27.97
N THR A 49 -8.80 14.47 -26.64
CA THR A 49 -7.86 15.12 -25.73
C THR A 49 -6.88 14.07 -25.22
N PHE A 50 -5.61 14.24 -25.58
CA PHE A 50 -4.52 13.37 -25.17
C PHE A 50 -3.82 13.92 -23.93
N SER A 51 -3.46 12.99 -23.05
CA SER A 51 -2.35 13.17 -22.11
C SER A 51 -1.04 12.76 -22.78
N SER A 52 0.08 13.29 -22.28
CA SER A 52 1.40 13.09 -22.85
C SER A 52 2.37 12.55 -21.81
N VAL A 53 3.11 11.51 -22.17
CA VAL A 53 4.21 10.94 -21.36
C VAL A 53 5.50 10.98 -22.18
N PRO A 54 6.53 11.74 -21.77
CA PRO A 54 7.82 11.74 -22.45
C PRO A 54 8.68 10.54 -22.04
N SER A 55 9.59 10.10 -22.92
CA SER A 55 10.69 9.22 -22.53
C SER A 55 11.73 9.98 -21.69
N PRO A 56 12.54 9.28 -20.87
CA PRO A 56 13.61 9.89 -20.07
C PRO A 56 14.57 10.78 -20.88
N ASN A 57 14.94 10.37 -22.10
CA ASN A 57 15.82 11.13 -22.99
C ASN A 57 15.10 12.24 -23.79
N GLY A 58 13.76 12.30 -23.72
CA GLY A 58 12.92 13.26 -24.44
C GLY A 58 12.83 13.04 -25.96
N GLU A 59 13.42 11.98 -26.51
CA GLU A 59 13.35 11.66 -27.94
C GLU A 59 11.99 11.09 -28.34
N TRP A 60 11.26 10.51 -27.38
CA TRP A 60 9.96 9.89 -27.58
C TRP A 60 8.91 10.51 -26.69
N ARG A 61 7.67 10.45 -27.15
CA ARG A 61 6.51 10.90 -26.41
C ARG A 61 5.33 10.01 -26.77
N CYS A 62 4.71 9.42 -25.77
CA CYS A 62 3.47 8.68 -25.95
C CYS A 62 2.28 9.57 -25.61
N LEU A 63 1.33 9.66 -26.53
CA LEU A 63 0.05 10.33 -26.34
C LEU A 63 -1.04 9.28 -26.11
N TYR A 64 -1.86 9.45 -25.08
CA TYR A 64 -2.97 8.54 -24.82
C TYR A 64 -4.26 9.28 -24.49
N GLY A 65 -5.38 8.80 -25.03
CA GLY A 65 -6.70 9.38 -24.81
C GLY A 65 -7.27 9.01 -23.43
N ARG A 66 -7.83 9.98 -22.70
CA ARG A 66 -8.40 9.70 -21.35
C ARG A 66 -9.86 9.24 -21.34
N THR A 67 -10.54 9.26 -22.47
CA THR A 67 -11.97 8.90 -22.56
C THR A 67 -12.16 7.79 -23.57
N GLY A 68 -12.90 6.75 -23.17
CA GLY A 68 -13.34 5.67 -24.06
C GLY A 68 -14.09 6.25 -25.23
N MET A 69 -13.47 6.19 -26.40
CA MET A 69 -14.06 6.56 -27.68
C MET A 69 -14.73 5.34 -28.30
N ASN A 70 -15.51 5.56 -29.37
CA ASN A 70 -16.02 4.44 -30.15
C ASN A 70 -14.82 3.74 -30.80
N GLY A 71 -14.45 2.57 -30.29
CA GLY A 71 -13.28 1.82 -30.77
C GLY A 71 -12.04 1.88 -29.88
N GLY A 72 -12.17 2.33 -28.63
CA GLY A 72 -11.14 2.22 -27.60
C GLY A 72 -10.38 3.52 -27.31
N THR A 73 -9.45 3.44 -26.37
CA THR A 73 -8.50 4.51 -26.04
C THR A 73 -7.32 4.48 -27.02
N PRO A 74 -7.08 5.55 -27.80
CA PRO A 74 -5.93 5.64 -28.69
C PRO A 74 -4.64 5.82 -27.91
N ILE A 75 -3.59 5.14 -28.38
CA ILE A 75 -2.20 5.26 -27.95
C ILE A 75 -1.37 5.64 -29.19
N VAL A 76 -0.54 6.66 -29.08
CA VAL A 76 0.18 7.24 -30.22
C VAL A 76 1.62 7.47 -29.81
N LEU A 77 2.56 6.85 -30.51
CA LEU A 77 3.97 7.11 -30.33
C LEU A 77 4.43 8.21 -31.28
N VAL A 78 5.02 9.26 -30.72
CA VAL A 78 5.50 10.43 -31.44
C VAL A 78 6.98 10.65 -31.12
N ARG A 79 7.78 11.01 -32.11
CA ARG A 79 9.15 11.48 -31.91
C ARG A 79 9.19 12.90 -31.37
N GLY A 80 10.31 13.29 -30.78
CA GLY A 80 10.49 14.62 -30.18
C GLY A 80 10.33 15.79 -31.16
N ASP A 81 10.45 15.55 -32.46
CA ASP A 81 10.21 16.53 -33.54
C ASP A 81 8.74 16.62 -33.99
N GLY A 82 7.86 15.76 -33.44
CA GLY A 82 6.43 15.71 -33.74
C GLY A 82 6.05 14.69 -34.80
N GLU A 83 6.98 13.90 -35.34
CA GLU A 83 6.67 12.83 -36.29
C GLU A 83 5.96 11.67 -35.58
N VAL A 84 4.74 11.35 -36.01
CA VAL A 84 4.00 10.15 -35.56
C VAL A 84 4.69 8.92 -36.16
N GLN A 85 5.10 7.98 -35.32
CA GLN A 85 5.62 6.69 -35.82
C GLN A 85 4.52 5.67 -36.03
N HIS A 86 3.68 5.47 -35.01
CA HIS A 86 2.55 4.55 -35.08
C HIS A 86 1.45 4.95 -34.09
N ALA A 87 0.26 4.41 -34.29
CA ALA A 87 -0.85 4.56 -33.37
C ALA A 87 -1.70 3.29 -33.33
N PHE A 88 -2.17 2.93 -32.14
CA PHE A 88 -3.05 1.80 -31.90
C PHE A 88 -4.14 2.19 -30.89
N ALA A 89 -5.04 1.26 -30.56
CA ALA A 89 -6.07 1.48 -29.56
C ALA A 89 -6.12 0.29 -28.60
N VAL A 90 -6.29 0.59 -27.31
CA VAL A 90 -6.61 -0.37 -26.25
C VAL A 90 -8.05 -0.15 -25.79
N THR A 91 -8.62 -1.02 -24.96
CA THR A 91 -10.01 -0.87 -24.50
C THR A 91 -10.16 0.39 -23.65
N ARG A 92 -9.36 0.50 -22.57
CA ARG A 92 -9.33 1.64 -21.66
C ARG A 92 -7.97 1.73 -20.98
N ALA A 93 -7.11 2.62 -21.47
CA ALA A 93 -5.81 2.84 -20.86
C ALA A 93 -5.94 3.54 -19.49
N GLU A 94 -5.30 2.99 -18.47
CA GLU A 94 -5.18 3.61 -17.14
C GLU A 94 -3.84 4.31 -16.97
N ASN A 95 -2.74 3.63 -17.31
CA ASN A 95 -1.39 4.16 -17.22
C ASN A 95 -0.58 3.81 -18.47
N VAL A 96 0.45 4.63 -18.74
CA VAL A 96 1.33 4.50 -19.90
C VAL A 96 2.74 4.96 -19.52
N ALA A 97 3.76 4.20 -19.92
CA ALA A 97 5.15 4.64 -19.86
C ALA A 97 5.87 4.37 -21.21
N VAL A 98 6.94 5.11 -21.48
CA VAL A 98 7.70 5.02 -22.74
C VAL A 98 9.21 5.04 -22.47
N ALA A 99 9.91 4.07 -23.05
CA ALA A 99 11.37 3.93 -22.94
C ALA A 99 12.12 4.85 -23.92
N ASN A 100 13.43 5.01 -23.73
CA ASN A 100 14.31 5.74 -24.66
C ASN A 100 14.44 5.04 -26.02
N THR A 101 14.16 3.74 -26.07
CA THR A 101 14.10 2.99 -27.32
C THR A 101 12.81 3.20 -28.10
N GLY A 102 11.80 3.81 -27.48
CA GLY A 102 10.46 4.03 -28.07
C GLY A 102 9.47 2.90 -27.77
N HIS A 103 9.84 1.89 -26.98
CA HIS A 103 8.88 0.91 -26.48
C HIS A 103 7.86 1.59 -25.59
N VAL A 104 6.59 1.24 -25.75
CA VAL A 104 5.47 1.77 -24.98
C VAL A 104 4.87 0.65 -24.15
N VAL A 105 4.71 0.85 -22.85
CA VAL A 105 3.92 -0.02 -21.97
C VAL A 105 2.60 0.67 -21.63
N VAL A 106 1.51 -0.08 -21.64
CA VAL A 106 0.15 0.40 -21.37
C VAL A 106 -0.57 -0.61 -20.48
N THR A 107 -1.22 -0.13 -19.42
CA THR A 107 -2.21 -0.90 -18.67
C THR A 107 -3.60 -0.66 -19.25
N ASP A 108 -4.21 -1.70 -19.79
CA ASP A 108 -5.60 -1.71 -20.24
C ASP A 108 -6.48 -2.30 -19.14
N ILE A 109 -7.44 -1.52 -18.64
CA ILE A 109 -8.33 -1.92 -17.54
C ILE A 109 -9.69 -2.38 -18.02
N GLY A 110 -9.79 -2.75 -19.30
CA GLY A 110 -10.98 -3.34 -19.90
C GLY A 110 -12.18 -2.40 -19.95
N GLU A 111 -13.34 -2.98 -20.27
CA GLU A 111 -14.59 -2.22 -20.44
C GLU A 111 -15.09 -1.63 -19.12
N ALA A 112 -15.61 -0.40 -19.17
CA ALA A 112 -16.05 0.31 -17.97
C ALA A 112 -17.31 -0.27 -17.31
N ASP A 113 -18.12 -1.01 -18.07
CA ASP A 113 -19.35 -1.66 -17.61
C ASP A 113 -19.15 -3.15 -17.27
N ASN A 114 -17.95 -3.70 -17.50
CA ASN A 114 -17.61 -5.02 -17.01
C ASN A 114 -17.37 -4.99 -15.49
N GLN A 115 -18.03 -5.90 -14.77
CA GLN A 115 -17.86 -6.05 -13.32
C GLN A 115 -16.88 -7.17 -12.94
N ASP A 116 -16.42 -7.95 -13.92
CA ASP A 116 -15.40 -8.96 -13.72
C ASP A 116 -14.03 -8.31 -13.54
N LEU A 117 -13.18 -8.92 -12.72
CA LEU A 117 -11.80 -8.48 -12.55
C LEU A 117 -11.02 -8.83 -13.81
N ALA A 118 -10.48 -7.82 -14.46
CA ALA A 118 -9.71 -7.97 -15.69
C ALA A 118 -8.72 -6.83 -15.84
N GLY A 119 -7.61 -7.13 -16.52
CA GLY A 119 -6.64 -6.15 -16.95
C GLY A 119 -5.64 -6.76 -17.91
N THR A 120 -5.12 -5.98 -18.84
CA THR A 120 -4.13 -6.44 -19.81
C THR A 120 -2.93 -5.49 -19.81
N LEU A 121 -1.74 -6.03 -19.53
CA LEU A 121 -0.50 -5.30 -19.79
C LEU A 121 -0.13 -5.48 -21.26
N ASN A 122 0.02 -4.36 -21.97
CA ASN A 122 0.47 -4.32 -23.35
C ASN A 122 1.82 -3.62 -23.43
N VAL A 123 2.82 -4.27 -24.05
CA VAL A 123 4.08 -3.64 -24.45
C VAL A 123 4.16 -3.67 -25.97
N VAL A 124 4.38 -2.50 -26.57
CA VAL A 124 4.42 -2.33 -28.03
C VAL A 124 5.78 -1.75 -28.42
N ALA A 125 6.41 -2.38 -29.40
CA ALA A 125 7.69 -1.97 -29.96
C ALA A 125 7.57 -0.64 -30.74
N PRO A 126 8.69 0.06 -31.00
CA PRO A 126 8.67 1.34 -31.71
C PRO A 126 8.08 1.27 -33.13
N ASP A 127 8.12 0.09 -33.75
CA ASP A 127 7.53 -0.20 -35.06
C ASP A 127 6.04 -0.53 -35.01
N GLY A 128 5.43 -0.54 -33.83
CA GLY A 128 4.01 -0.81 -33.61
C GLY A 128 3.66 -2.29 -33.45
N GLN A 129 4.64 -3.21 -33.49
CA GLN A 129 4.37 -4.63 -33.22
C GLN A 129 4.22 -4.89 -31.72
N PRO A 130 3.29 -5.75 -31.29
CA PRO A 130 3.19 -6.17 -29.90
C PRO A 130 4.43 -6.98 -29.50
N SER A 131 5.00 -6.68 -28.34
CA SER A 131 6.11 -7.41 -27.72
C SER A 131 5.62 -8.25 -26.54
N VAL A 132 4.79 -7.70 -25.67
CA VAL A 132 4.18 -8.43 -24.53
C VAL A 132 2.70 -8.12 -24.48
N GLU A 133 1.88 -9.16 -24.36
CA GLU A 133 0.46 -9.05 -24.06
C GLU A 133 0.14 -10.05 -22.95
N HIS A 134 -0.23 -9.56 -21.77
CA HIS A 134 -0.52 -10.40 -20.61
C HIS A 134 -1.83 -10.02 -19.95
N GLU A 135 -2.78 -10.95 -19.93
CA GLU A 135 -4.08 -10.81 -19.27
C GLU A 135 -4.00 -11.24 -17.80
N PHE A 136 -4.67 -10.49 -16.93
CA PHE A 136 -4.78 -10.73 -15.51
C PHE A 136 -6.23 -10.96 -15.11
N ASP A 137 -6.47 -11.92 -14.21
CA ASP A 137 -7.74 -12.10 -13.48
C ASP A 137 -7.85 -11.10 -12.30
N ALA A 138 -7.30 -9.90 -12.46
CA ALA A 138 -7.22 -8.85 -11.45
C ALA A 138 -7.19 -7.47 -12.14
N ASN A 139 -7.66 -6.45 -11.44
CA ASN A 139 -7.49 -5.07 -11.91
C ASN A 139 -6.02 -4.68 -11.79
N ILE A 140 -5.45 -4.09 -12.83
CA ILE A 140 -4.09 -3.51 -12.86
C ILE A 140 -4.19 -2.02 -13.12
N TRP A 141 -3.35 -1.17 -12.53
CA TRP A 141 -3.38 0.27 -12.82
C TRP A 141 -2.02 0.79 -13.24
N GLU A 142 -1.03 0.71 -12.36
CA GLU A 142 0.28 1.32 -12.58
C GLU A 142 1.18 0.42 -13.43
N CYS A 143 1.99 1.04 -14.30
CA CYS A 143 3.06 0.35 -15.03
C CYS A 143 4.36 1.17 -15.06
N SER A 144 5.47 0.47 -15.28
CA SER A 144 6.79 1.07 -15.46
C SER A 144 7.54 0.35 -16.59
N ILE A 145 8.54 1.01 -17.16
CA ILE A 145 9.43 0.43 -18.16
C ILE A 145 10.85 0.97 -17.92
N THR A 146 11.87 0.12 -18.09
CA THR A 146 13.26 0.57 -17.99
C THR A 146 13.60 1.54 -19.12
N GLU A 147 14.60 2.40 -18.87
CA GLU A 147 14.98 3.41 -19.85
C GLU A 147 15.43 2.80 -21.20
N ASP A 148 16.08 1.65 -21.17
CA ASP A 148 16.48 0.89 -22.37
C ASP A 148 15.34 0.08 -22.99
N GLY A 149 14.19 -0.04 -22.33
CA GLY A 149 13.05 -0.82 -22.79
C GLY A 149 13.29 -2.34 -22.73
N GLN A 150 14.20 -2.81 -21.87
CA GLN A 150 14.44 -4.23 -21.66
C GLN A 150 13.39 -4.87 -20.74
N TYR A 151 12.93 -4.15 -19.71
CA TYR A 151 11.96 -4.68 -18.75
C TYR A 151 10.75 -3.77 -18.58
N ALA A 152 9.58 -4.37 -18.42
CA ALA A 152 8.34 -3.70 -18.07
C ALA A 152 7.75 -4.28 -16.78
N SER A 153 6.99 -3.49 -16.04
CA SER A 153 6.30 -3.95 -14.85
C SER A 153 4.85 -3.46 -14.77
N THR A 154 4.04 -4.19 -14.01
CA THR A 154 2.73 -3.73 -13.56
C THR A 154 2.38 -4.30 -12.19
N ALA A 155 1.35 -3.75 -11.55
CA ALA A 155 0.83 -4.28 -10.30
C ALA A 155 -0.67 -4.52 -10.35
N THR A 156 -1.09 -5.57 -9.66
CA THR A 156 -2.49 -5.94 -9.48
C THR A 156 -3.02 -5.41 -8.14
N HIS A 157 -4.32 -5.11 -8.13
CA HIS A 157 -5.08 -4.86 -6.91
C HIS A 157 -5.58 -6.18 -6.29
N ASN A 158 -6.18 -6.07 -5.10
CA ASN A 158 -6.92 -7.16 -4.46
C ASN A 158 -7.87 -7.83 -5.46
N PRO A 159 -7.99 -9.16 -5.44
CA PRO A 159 -7.46 -10.06 -4.42
C PRO A 159 -6.02 -10.54 -4.65
N ASP A 160 -5.45 -10.32 -5.83
CA ASP A 160 -4.15 -10.87 -6.22
C ASP A 160 -2.97 -10.15 -5.54
N ARG A 161 -2.92 -8.82 -5.65
CA ARG A 161 -2.02 -7.94 -4.88
C ARG A 161 -0.53 -8.26 -5.08
N SER A 162 -0.12 -8.33 -6.33
CA SER A 162 1.24 -8.67 -6.75
C SER A 162 1.81 -7.64 -7.72
N VAL A 163 3.13 -7.63 -7.85
CA VAL A 163 3.86 -6.90 -8.89
C VAL A 163 4.50 -7.93 -9.81
N TYR A 164 4.47 -7.63 -11.11
CA TYR A 164 4.97 -8.50 -12.17
C TYR A 164 6.05 -7.77 -12.96
N ILE A 165 7.14 -8.45 -13.28
CA ILE A 165 8.22 -7.94 -14.17
C ILE A 165 8.35 -8.86 -15.38
N PHE A 166 8.34 -8.25 -16.55
CA PHE A 166 8.45 -8.91 -17.85
C PHE A 166 9.78 -8.54 -18.50
N ASP A 167 10.47 -9.53 -19.04
CA ASP A 167 11.56 -9.31 -19.99
C ASP A 167 10.94 -9.15 -21.39
N ILE A 168 11.18 -7.98 -22.00
CA ILE A 168 10.59 -7.61 -23.29
C ILE A 168 11.29 -8.35 -24.44
N GLU A 169 12.58 -8.67 -24.33
CA GLU A 169 13.32 -9.38 -25.38
C GLU A 169 12.88 -10.84 -25.45
N SER A 170 12.71 -11.50 -24.30
CA SER A 170 12.25 -12.89 -24.25
C SER A 170 10.72 -13.02 -24.29
N GLU A 171 9.98 -11.92 -24.12
CA GLU A 171 8.51 -11.88 -24.01
C GLU A 171 7.98 -12.72 -22.81
N GLU A 172 8.80 -12.89 -21.77
CA GLU A 172 8.50 -13.76 -20.62
C GLU A 172 8.24 -12.97 -19.34
N LEU A 173 7.30 -13.46 -18.53
CA LEU A 173 7.18 -13.07 -17.14
C LEU A 173 8.35 -13.67 -16.36
N ILE A 174 9.21 -12.83 -15.78
CA ILE A 174 10.41 -13.27 -15.05
C ILE A 174 10.28 -13.13 -13.53
N THR A 175 9.41 -12.23 -13.05
CA THR A 175 9.21 -11.99 -11.62
C THR A 175 7.74 -11.85 -11.29
N GLU A 176 7.29 -12.58 -10.27
CA GLU A 176 6.03 -12.32 -9.56
C GLU A 176 6.37 -12.09 -8.09
N PHE A 177 5.93 -10.96 -7.55
CA PHE A 177 6.20 -10.57 -6.18
C PHE A 177 4.92 -10.16 -5.47
N GLU A 178 4.47 -10.96 -4.50
CA GLU A 178 3.36 -10.55 -3.63
C GLU A 178 3.74 -9.27 -2.89
N THR A 179 2.81 -8.31 -2.80
CA THR A 179 3.06 -7.02 -2.13
C THR A 179 2.33 -6.93 -0.78
N PRO A 180 2.92 -7.48 0.32
CA PRO A 180 2.41 -7.24 1.66
C PRO A 180 2.28 -5.75 1.94
N ASN A 181 1.14 -5.35 2.48
CA ASN A 181 0.82 -3.98 2.91
C ASN A 181 0.60 -2.95 1.79
N LEU A 182 0.69 -3.33 0.51
CA LEU A 182 0.38 -2.44 -0.62
C LEU A 182 -0.76 -3.02 -1.47
N ASN A 183 -1.43 -2.20 -2.27
CA ASN A 183 -2.55 -2.65 -3.13
C ASN A 183 -2.48 -1.93 -4.47
N GLY A 184 -1.88 -2.57 -5.48
CA GLY A 184 -1.55 -1.95 -6.75
C GLY A 184 -0.60 -0.75 -6.60
N PRO A 185 0.59 -0.90 -5.99
CA PRO A 185 1.48 0.23 -5.75
C PRO A 185 2.04 0.82 -7.06
N PRO A 186 2.30 2.14 -7.11
CA PRO A 186 3.15 2.73 -8.12
C PRO A 186 4.55 2.11 -8.10
N GLN A 187 5.18 2.06 -9.28
CA GLN A 187 6.45 1.40 -9.49
C GLN A 187 7.41 2.27 -10.31
N GLU A 188 8.70 2.20 -10.01
CA GLU A 188 9.75 2.87 -10.77
C GLU A 188 10.98 1.98 -10.84
N PHE A 189 11.49 1.71 -12.04
CA PHE A 189 12.80 1.07 -12.18
C PHE A 189 13.92 2.03 -11.75
N GLY A 190 14.97 1.49 -11.14
CA GLY A 190 16.17 2.25 -10.79
C GLY A 190 17.33 1.32 -10.47
N GLU A 191 18.35 1.84 -9.79
CA GLU A 191 19.57 1.08 -9.52
C GLU A 191 19.98 1.17 -8.05
N ILE A 192 20.48 0.06 -7.51
CA ILE A 192 21.16 -0.01 -6.21
C ILE A 192 22.51 -0.69 -6.43
N ASP A 193 23.60 -0.01 -6.11
CA ASP A 193 24.96 -0.51 -6.30
C ASP A 193 25.28 -1.00 -7.74
N GLY A 194 24.59 -0.43 -8.73
CA GLY A 194 24.73 -0.76 -10.16
C GLY A 194 23.88 -1.95 -10.63
N GLU A 195 23.08 -2.53 -9.74
CA GLU A 195 22.13 -3.60 -10.07
C GLU A 195 20.73 -3.00 -10.26
N LEU A 196 20.02 -3.48 -11.29
CA LEU A 196 18.66 -3.05 -11.60
C LEU A 196 17.68 -3.50 -10.51
N VAL A 197 16.83 -2.59 -10.06
CA VAL A 197 15.77 -2.86 -9.09
C VAL A 197 14.46 -2.22 -9.52
N LEU A 198 13.35 -2.76 -9.02
CA LEU A 198 12.04 -2.13 -9.08
C LEU A 198 11.69 -1.55 -7.70
N TYR A 199 11.58 -0.22 -7.62
CA TYR A 199 11.07 0.45 -6.44
C TYR A 199 9.55 0.38 -6.40
N LEU A 200 9.00 -0.02 -5.25
CA LEU A 200 7.56 0.00 -4.95
C LEU A 200 7.27 1.17 -4.01
N PHE A 201 6.20 1.91 -4.31
CA PHE A 201 5.86 3.14 -3.59
C PHE A 201 4.65 2.96 -2.66
N ASP A 202 4.68 3.67 -1.54
CA ASP A 202 3.54 3.90 -0.64
C ASP A 202 3.17 5.39 -0.73
N GLY A 203 2.18 5.71 -1.57
CA GLY A 203 1.96 7.08 -2.02
C GLY A 203 3.11 7.55 -2.90
N ASP A 204 3.74 8.67 -2.53
CA ASP A 204 4.86 9.27 -3.28
C ASP A 204 6.24 8.84 -2.74
N GLU A 205 6.29 8.00 -1.71
CA GLU A 205 7.52 7.59 -1.04
C GLU A 205 7.93 6.18 -1.43
N ARG A 206 9.23 5.99 -1.73
CA ARG A 206 9.81 4.66 -1.93
C ARG A 206 9.67 3.85 -0.65
N TYR A 207 8.99 2.72 -0.75
CA TYR A 207 8.69 1.86 0.40
C TYR A 207 9.61 0.63 0.46
N ARG A 208 9.91 0.05 -0.72
CA ARG A 208 10.72 -1.16 -0.90
C ARG A 208 11.37 -1.17 -2.28
N ALA A 209 12.49 -1.89 -2.43
CA ALA A 209 13.02 -2.27 -3.74
C ALA A 209 13.13 -3.79 -3.85
N ILE A 210 12.77 -4.34 -5.01
CA ILE A 210 12.95 -5.75 -5.35
C ILE A 210 13.91 -5.89 -6.54
N ASP A 211 14.73 -6.94 -6.56
CA ASP A 211 15.50 -7.32 -7.74
C ASP A 211 14.64 -8.11 -8.75
N LEU A 212 15.21 -8.44 -9.91
CA LEU A 212 14.55 -9.24 -10.95
C LEU A 212 14.28 -10.70 -10.53
N ASP A 213 14.91 -11.18 -9.46
CA ASP A 213 14.62 -12.51 -8.90
C ASP A 213 13.47 -12.45 -7.86
N GLY A 214 12.92 -11.25 -7.60
CA GLY A 214 11.83 -11.04 -6.64
C GLY A 214 12.30 -10.96 -5.18
N ASN A 215 13.60 -10.80 -4.93
CA ASN A 215 14.11 -10.61 -3.57
C ASN A 215 14.00 -9.14 -3.16
N THR A 216 13.60 -8.91 -1.91
CA THR A 216 13.69 -7.56 -1.32
C THR A 216 15.15 -7.23 -1.01
N VAL A 217 15.72 -6.27 -1.75
CA VAL A 217 17.11 -5.82 -1.61
C VAL A 217 17.24 -4.49 -0.85
N TRP A 218 16.15 -3.75 -0.70
CA TRP A 218 16.11 -2.53 0.12
C TRP A 218 14.73 -2.30 0.73
N LYS A 219 14.71 -1.71 1.93
CA LYS A 219 13.50 -1.32 2.65
C LYS A 219 13.60 0.13 3.08
N SER A 220 12.48 0.85 3.04
CA SER A 220 12.37 2.16 3.67
C SER A 220 12.49 2.04 5.19
N GLN A 221 12.94 3.10 5.86
CA GLN A 221 12.96 3.15 7.33
C GLN A 221 11.59 2.87 7.95
N LYS A 222 10.51 3.31 7.27
CA LYS A 222 9.13 3.04 7.69
C LYS A 222 8.83 1.54 7.72
N LEU A 223 9.20 0.82 6.66
CA LEU A 223 9.02 -0.63 6.58
C LEU A 223 9.95 -1.37 7.57
N GLU A 224 11.20 -0.94 7.73
CA GLU A 224 12.10 -1.51 8.73
C GLU A 224 11.57 -1.35 10.16
N ASN A 225 11.05 -0.16 10.49
CA ASN A 225 10.42 0.09 11.78
C ASN A 225 9.19 -0.79 11.96
N GLN A 226 8.36 -0.95 10.92
CA GLN A 226 7.19 -1.84 10.97
C GLN A 226 7.59 -3.29 11.27
N ASP A 227 8.56 -3.83 10.53
CA ASP A 227 9.07 -5.19 10.73
C ASP A 227 9.63 -5.36 12.16
N ARG A 228 10.38 -4.35 12.65
CA ARG A 228 10.92 -4.34 14.01
C ARG A 228 9.81 -4.31 15.06
N ILE A 229 8.78 -3.47 14.88
CA ILE A 229 7.65 -3.41 15.82
C ILE A 229 6.91 -4.76 15.83
N ASP A 230 6.70 -5.40 14.68
CA ASP A 230 6.05 -6.71 14.61
C ASP A 230 6.87 -7.78 15.36
N GLU A 231 8.19 -7.79 15.20
CA GLU A 231 9.10 -8.67 15.94
C GLU A 231 9.07 -8.44 17.46
N LEU A 232 9.11 -7.16 17.88
CA LEU A 232 9.04 -6.77 19.29
C LEU A 232 7.71 -7.20 19.92
N LEU A 233 6.60 -7.05 19.18
CA LEU A 233 5.29 -7.46 19.64
C LEU A 233 5.20 -8.97 19.81
N ASP A 234 5.64 -9.78 18.84
CA ASP A 234 5.65 -11.25 18.96
C ASP A 234 6.55 -11.72 20.12
N SER A 235 7.71 -11.08 20.28
CA SER A 235 8.66 -11.41 21.34
C SER A 235 8.10 -11.07 22.72
N SER A 236 7.43 -9.92 22.87
CA SER A 236 6.83 -9.48 24.13
C SER A 236 5.77 -10.41 24.68
N GLU A 237 5.13 -11.23 23.82
CA GLU A 237 4.11 -12.20 24.24
C GLU A 237 4.69 -13.46 24.86
N ARG A 238 5.98 -13.73 24.63
CA ARG A 238 6.70 -14.91 25.13
C ARG A 238 7.68 -14.59 26.26
N ALA A 239 8.04 -13.33 26.40
CA ALA A 239 8.93 -12.80 27.44
C ALA A 239 8.30 -12.84 28.84
N ASP A 240 9.15 -12.72 29.87
CA ASP A 240 8.68 -12.40 31.22
C ASP A 240 8.20 -10.93 31.30
N LEU A 241 7.65 -10.51 32.44
CA LEU A 241 7.01 -9.19 32.53
C LEU A 241 7.98 -8.04 32.40
N GLU A 242 9.19 -8.14 32.96
CA GLU A 242 10.20 -7.09 32.84
C GLU A 242 10.68 -6.96 31.39
N GLU A 243 11.07 -8.07 30.76
CA GLU A 243 11.52 -8.07 29.36
C GLU A 243 10.37 -7.66 28.41
N SER A 244 9.13 -8.10 28.67
CA SER A 244 7.96 -7.71 27.89
C SER A 244 7.73 -6.18 27.92
N ILE A 245 7.93 -5.53 29.07
CA ILE A 245 7.83 -4.07 29.18
C ILE A 245 8.89 -3.39 28.33
N GLU A 246 10.17 -3.80 28.43
CA GLU A 246 11.27 -3.20 27.65
C GLU A 246 11.01 -3.31 26.13
N LEU A 247 10.58 -4.48 25.66
CA LEU A 247 10.25 -4.71 24.25
C LEU A 247 9.07 -3.86 23.79
N LEU A 248 8.04 -3.72 24.63
CA LEU A 248 6.87 -2.92 24.31
C LEU A 248 7.15 -1.42 24.34
N GLU A 249 8.04 -0.94 25.21
CA GLU A 249 8.49 0.46 25.24
C GLU A 249 9.25 0.81 23.95
N GLU A 250 10.16 -0.06 23.50
CA GLU A 250 10.83 0.11 22.20
C GLU A 250 9.80 0.17 21.06
N ALA A 251 8.84 -0.76 21.04
CA ALA A 251 7.78 -0.79 20.04
C ALA A 251 6.90 0.47 20.05
N TYR A 252 6.64 1.03 21.23
CA TYR A 252 5.84 2.24 21.44
C TYR A 252 6.53 3.49 20.88
N GLU A 253 7.85 3.58 21.02
CA GLU A 253 8.65 4.70 20.50
C GLU A 253 8.86 4.63 18.99
N LEU A 254 8.94 3.42 18.41
CA LEU A 254 9.13 3.23 16.97
C LEU A 254 7.89 3.54 16.12
N THR A 255 6.69 3.50 16.70
CA THR A 255 5.44 3.70 15.95
C THR A 255 4.95 5.14 15.97
N ASP A 256 4.67 5.68 14.78
CA ASP A 256 3.95 6.94 14.59
C ASP A 256 2.43 6.74 14.36
N ASP A 257 2.00 5.51 14.06
CA ASP A 257 0.57 5.22 13.89
C ASP A 257 -0.17 5.32 15.23
N LYS A 258 -1.16 6.21 15.29
CA LYS A 258 -1.91 6.50 16.52
C LYS A 258 -2.70 5.30 17.05
N ASN A 259 -3.26 4.47 16.19
CA ASN A 259 -4.07 3.32 16.61
C ASN A 259 -3.19 2.20 17.13
N ARG A 260 -2.06 1.95 16.45
CA ARG A 260 -1.03 1.02 16.86
C ARG A 260 -0.39 1.46 18.17
N LYS A 261 -0.04 2.74 18.31
CA LYS A 261 0.49 3.31 19.57
C LYS A 261 -0.46 3.10 20.74
N LYS A 262 -1.77 3.31 20.56
CA LYS A 262 -2.79 2.98 21.57
C LYS A 262 -2.85 1.48 21.88
N SER A 263 -2.75 0.61 20.88
CA SER A 263 -2.72 -0.84 21.10
C SER A 263 -1.52 -1.26 21.96
N ILE A 264 -0.34 -0.70 21.69
CA ILE A 264 0.89 -0.95 22.46
C ILE A 264 0.77 -0.37 23.88
N ALA A 265 0.26 0.85 24.04
CA ALA A 265 0.00 1.44 25.36
C ALA A 265 -0.91 0.56 26.21
N ASN A 266 -1.94 -0.05 25.63
CA ASN A 266 -2.80 -1.00 26.36
C ASN A 266 -2.00 -2.20 26.88
N LYS A 267 -1.14 -2.78 26.05
CA LYS A 267 -0.26 -3.91 26.44
C LYS A 267 0.71 -3.48 27.55
N LEU A 268 1.33 -2.31 27.44
CA LEU A 268 2.21 -1.73 28.48
C LEU A 268 1.49 -1.54 29.81
N ALA A 269 0.29 -0.94 29.78
CA ALA A 269 -0.52 -0.72 30.96
C ALA A 269 -0.83 -2.03 31.69
N ASP A 270 -1.22 -3.06 30.93
CA ASP A 270 -1.51 -4.39 31.46
C ASP A 270 -0.25 -5.09 32.00
N ALA A 271 0.90 -4.96 31.34
CA ALA A 271 2.17 -5.54 31.77
C ALA A 271 2.63 -4.93 33.10
N HIS A 272 2.69 -3.59 33.19
CA HIS A 272 3.01 -2.89 34.44
C HIS A 272 2.02 -3.20 35.55
N TRP A 273 0.72 -3.26 35.25
CA TRP A 273 -0.28 -3.66 36.24
C TRP A 273 -0.02 -5.08 36.76
N LYS A 274 0.29 -6.04 35.87
CA LYS A 274 0.61 -7.41 36.27
C LYS A 274 1.86 -7.45 37.15
N LEU A 275 2.95 -6.80 36.73
CA LEU A 275 4.21 -6.77 37.46
C LEU A 275 4.05 -6.13 38.83
N SER A 276 3.31 -5.03 38.93
CA SER A 276 2.99 -4.42 40.23
C SER A 276 2.32 -5.40 41.21
N LYS A 277 1.44 -6.29 40.73
CA LYS A 277 0.81 -7.28 41.61
C LYS A 277 1.78 -8.36 42.07
N GLU A 278 2.74 -8.73 41.23
CA GLU A 278 3.77 -9.72 41.57
C GLU A 278 4.72 -9.16 42.62
N ILE A 279 5.25 -7.96 42.42
CA ILE A 279 6.07 -7.25 43.41
C ILE A 279 5.30 -7.10 44.73
N HIS A 280 4.05 -6.65 44.69
CA HIS A 280 3.26 -6.48 45.90
C HIS A 280 3.02 -7.78 46.67
N LYS A 281 2.90 -8.91 45.95
CA LYS A 281 2.71 -10.22 46.57
C LYS A 281 3.97 -10.71 47.26
N GLU A 282 5.14 -10.38 46.72
CA GLU A 282 6.44 -10.86 47.22
C GLU A 282 7.04 -9.93 48.28
N GLU A 283 6.90 -8.62 48.08
CA GLU A 283 7.62 -7.59 48.84
C GLU A 283 6.69 -6.60 49.57
N GLY A 284 5.41 -6.55 49.21
CA GLY A 284 4.45 -5.62 49.80
C GLY A 284 4.44 -4.23 49.16
N ASP A 285 4.25 -3.18 49.96
CA ASP A 285 4.10 -1.82 49.47
C ASP A 285 5.47 -1.12 49.30
N THR A 286 6.18 -1.43 48.21
CA THR A 286 7.51 -0.88 47.89
C THR A 286 7.47 0.27 46.87
N ASP A 287 8.57 1.02 46.75
CA ASP A 287 8.71 2.07 45.73
C ASP A 287 8.60 1.50 44.30
N ALA A 288 9.13 0.30 44.07
CA ALA A 288 9.04 -0.41 42.80
C ALA A 288 7.58 -0.76 42.46
N TRP A 289 6.84 -1.29 43.44
CA TRP A 289 5.40 -1.54 43.30
C TRP A 289 4.63 -0.26 42.94
N TRP A 290 4.90 0.83 43.67
CA TRP A 290 4.24 2.11 43.44
C TRP A 290 4.56 2.70 42.05
N SER A 291 5.82 2.60 41.63
CA SER A 291 6.29 3.03 40.30
C SER A 291 5.51 2.33 39.19
N HIS A 292 5.40 1.01 39.22
CA HIS A 292 4.66 0.26 38.20
C HIS A 292 3.15 0.53 38.23
N LEU A 293 2.55 0.79 39.39
CA LEU A 293 1.16 1.26 39.43
C LEU A 293 0.99 2.60 38.70
N ASN A 294 1.90 3.56 38.93
CA ASN A 294 1.83 4.86 38.26
C ASN A 294 2.03 4.72 36.74
N GLN A 295 2.98 3.91 36.30
CA GLN A 295 3.19 3.65 34.87
C GLN A 295 1.97 2.98 34.23
N ALA A 296 1.37 1.99 34.89
CA ALA A 296 0.13 1.38 34.41
C ALA A 296 -0.99 2.42 34.23
N LYS A 297 -1.17 3.31 35.23
CA LYS A 297 -2.16 4.39 35.17
C LYS A 297 -1.88 5.36 34.00
N GLN A 298 -0.62 5.74 33.80
CA GLN A 298 -0.22 6.64 32.71
C GLN A 298 -0.61 6.07 31.35
N TYR A 299 -0.23 4.82 31.06
CA TYR A 299 -0.58 4.19 29.79
C TYR A 299 -2.09 3.94 29.62
N TYR A 300 -2.82 3.59 30.70
CA TYR A 300 -4.28 3.50 30.63
C TYR A 300 -4.94 4.86 30.29
N TYR A 301 -4.36 5.98 30.73
CA TYR A 301 -4.86 7.31 30.35
C TYR A 301 -4.66 7.62 28.88
N GLU A 302 -3.56 7.19 28.26
CA GLU A 302 -3.33 7.39 26.83
C GLU A 302 -4.40 6.74 25.95
N ILE A 303 -5.00 5.67 26.46
CA ILE A 303 -6.10 4.96 25.82
C ILE A 303 -7.44 5.22 26.49
N VAL A 304 -7.60 6.29 27.28
CA VAL A 304 -8.85 6.60 28.01
C VAL A 304 -10.06 6.79 27.09
N SER A 305 -9.83 7.07 25.80
CA SER A 305 -10.89 7.04 24.79
C SER A 305 -11.57 5.66 24.65
N TRP A 306 -10.87 4.58 25.02
CA TRP A 306 -11.36 3.21 25.00
C TRP A 306 -11.90 2.81 26.36
N TYR A 307 -12.86 1.87 26.37
CA TYR A 307 -13.44 1.38 27.63
C TYR A 307 -12.37 0.74 28.54
N ASP A 308 -11.43 -0.01 27.97
CA ASP A 308 -10.35 -0.66 28.71
C ASP A 308 -9.44 0.35 29.42
N GLY A 309 -9.15 1.49 28.79
CA GLY A 309 -8.42 2.59 29.41
C GLY A 309 -9.13 3.13 30.65
N LYS A 310 -10.42 3.49 30.51
CA LYS A 310 -11.25 4.00 31.62
C LYS A 310 -11.30 3.03 32.79
N LYS A 311 -11.53 1.75 32.49
CA LYS A 311 -11.55 0.66 33.46
C LYS A 311 -10.18 0.46 34.12
N GLY A 312 -9.10 0.55 33.35
CA GLY A 312 -7.72 0.44 33.82
C GLY A 312 -7.33 1.55 34.78
N VAL A 313 -7.61 2.82 34.42
CA VAL A 313 -7.41 3.98 35.31
C VAL A 313 -8.17 3.77 36.62
N ALA A 314 -9.46 3.46 36.56
CA ALA A 314 -10.28 3.25 37.75
C ALA A 314 -9.77 2.10 38.64
N LYS A 315 -9.21 1.06 38.02
CA LYS A 315 -8.64 -0.08 38.73
C LYS A 315 -7.36 0.30 39.48
N VAL A 316 -6.49 1.11 38.87
CA VAL A 316 -5.27 1.59 39.52
C VAL A 316 -5.60 2.59 40.63
N GLU A 317 -6.44 3.59 40.36
CA GLU A 317 -6.82 4.60 41.36
C GLU A 317 -7.45 3.98 42.59
N ARG A 318 -8.31 2.97 42.40
CA ARG A 318 -8.90 2.21 43.52
C ARG A 318 -7.85 1.46 44.34
N LYS A 319 -6.78 0.94 43.71
CA LYS A 319 -5.67 0.27 44.42
C LYS A 319 -4.83 1.29 45.19
N GLN A 320 -4.56 2.45 44.60
CA GLN A 320 -3.87 3.57 45.25
C GLN A 320 -4.67 4.12 46.44
N ALA A 321 -5.98 4.31 46.29
CA ALA A 321 -6.85 4.77 47.37
C ALA A 321 -6.84 3.80 48.57
N LYS A 322 -6.84 2.48 48.31
CA LYS A 322 -6.71 1.47 49.36
C LYS A 322 -5.39 1.57 50.12
N TYR A 323 -4.30 1.94 49.45
CA TYR A 323 -3.01 2.16 50.07
C TYR A 323 -3.02 3.41 50.96
N HIS A 324 -3.50 4.55 50.45
CA HIS A 324 -3.60 5.78 51.25
C HIS A 324 -4.49 5.61 52.49
N LEU A 325 -5.61 4.89 52.37
CA LEU A 325 -6.44 4.54 53.54
C LEU A 325 -5.70 3.72 54.59
N LYS A 326 -4.81 2.80 54.17
CA LYS A 326 -3.99 1.99 55.08
C LYS A 326 -2.97 2.86 55.82
N GLU A 327 -2.41 3.87 55.14
CA GLU A 327 -1.47 4.83 55.71
C GLU A 327 -2.14 5.97 56.50
N GLY A 328 -3.48 6.01 56.55
CA GLY A 328 -4.25 7.04 57.26
C GLY A 328 -4.39 8.36 56.50
N ASP A 329 -4.06 8.38 55.21
CA ASP A 329 -4.21 9.52 54.31
C ASP A 329 -5.59 9.49 53.62
N GLU A 330 -6.61 9.83 54.39
CA GLU A 330 -8.01 9.80 53.96
C GLU A 330 -8.32 10.83 52.86
N GLU A 331 -7.65 11.98 52.88
CA GLU A 331 -7.84 13.06 51.89
C GLU A 331 -7.41 12.61 50.49
N THR A 332 -6.20 12.05 50.36
CA THR A 332 -5.72 11.54 49.06
C THR A 332 -6.56 10.35 48.59
N ALA A 333 -6.98 9.48 49.50
CA ALA A 333 -7.85 8.36 49.15
C ALA A 333 -9.22 8.83 48.61
N LEU A 334 -9.82 9.84 49.22
CA LEU A 334 -11.07 10.43 48.75
C LEU A 334 -10.88 11.04 47.36
N GLN A 335 -9.82 11.82 47.14
CA GLN A 335 -9.53 12.43 45.85
C GLN A 335 -9.41 11.37 44.74
N LEU A 336 -8.69 10.28 44.99
CA LEU A 336 -8.54 9.19 44.03
C LEU A 336 -9.88 8.50 43.69
N LEU A 337 -10.78 8.33 44.66
CA LEU A 337 -12.11 7.76 44.40
C LEU A 337 -13.03 8.75 43.66
N GLN A 338 -12.92 10.05 43.96
CA GLN A 338 -13.65 11.11 43.26
C GLN A 338 -13.20 11.22 41.79
N ASN A 339 -11.91 11.06 41.49
CA ASN A 339 -11.40 11.01 40.12
C ASN A 339 -12.08 9.90 39.29
N ILE A 340 -12.31 8.72 39.89
CA ILE A 340 -13.05 7.64 39.23
C ILE A 340 -14.50 8.07 38.94
N ALA A 341 -15.14 8.77 39.87
CA ALA A 341 -16.50 9.30 39.70
C ALA A 341 -16.57 10.33 38.56
N GLU A 342 -15.57 11.21 38.49
CA GLU A 342 -15.44 12.19 37.42
C GLU A 342 -15.25 11.52 36.06
N LEU A 343 -14.40 10.49 35.99
CA LEU A 343 -14.17 9.71 34.77
C LEU A 343 -15.43 8.97 34.30
N GLU A 344 -16.19 8.40 35.23
CA GLU A 344 -17.50 7.77 34.97
C GLU A 344 -18.49 8.78 34.38
N LYS A 345 -18.56 9.98 34.96
CA LYS A 345 -19.45 11.06 34.49
C LYS A 345 -19.03 11.64 33.15
N GLU A 346 -17.74 11.91 32.94
CA GLU A 346 -17.20 12.49 31.70
C GLU A 346 -17.48 11.60 30.50
N HIS A 347 -17.42 10.28 30.70
CA HIS A 347 -17.48 9.31 29.63
C HIS A 347 -18.75 8.48 29.58
N ASP A 348 -19.72 8.76 30.47
CA ASP A 348 -21.00 8.05 30.60
C ASP A 348 -20.82 6.53 30.70
N VAL A 349 -19.97 6.09 31.63
CA VAL A 349 -19.66 4.66 31.86
C VAL A 349 -19.68 4.32 33.34
N GLN A 350 -20.19 3.16 33.71
CA GLN A 350 -20.16 2.71 35.10
C GLN A 350 -18.77 2.15 35.47
N LEU A 351 -18.06 2.82 36.37
CA LEU A 351 -16.72 2.46 36.85
C LEU A 351 -16.64 2.26 38.36
N LEU A 352 -17.39 3.05 39.13
CA LEU A 352 -17.50 2.93 40.57
C LEU A 352 -18.27 1.66 40.95
N THR A 353 -17.75 0.95 41.94
CA THR A 353 -18.48 -0.11 42.64
C THR A 353 -19.29 0.48 43.79
N ASP A 354 -20.29 -0.26 44.29
CA ASP A 354 -21.08 0.19 45.43
C ASP A 354 -20.21 0.46 46.67
N ALA A 355 -19.16 -0.35 46.86
CA ALA A 355 -18.18 -0.16 47.93
C ALA A 355 -17.34 1.12 47.77
N ASP A 356 -17.11 1.59 46.54
CA ASP A 356 -16.42 2.86 46.32
C ASP A 356 -17.35 4.03 46.65
N LYS A 357 -18.63 3.94 46.26
CA LYS A 357 -19.65 4.96 46.57
C LYS A 357 -19.84 5.13 48.07
N GLU A 358 -20.00 4.02 48.80
CA GLU A 358 -20.10 4.03 50.26
C GLU A 358 -18.85 4.65 50.92
N LYS A 359 -17.66 4.39 50.37
CA LYS A 359 -16.42 5.00 50.87
C LYS A 359 -16.36 6.50 50.62
N ILE A 360 -16.74 6.96 49.43
CA ILE A 360 -16.78 8.39 49.13
C ILE A 360 -17.72 9.10 50.11
N GLU A 361 -18.90 8.54 50.38
CA GLU A 361 -19.86 9.10 51.34
C GLU A 361 -19.34 9.15 52.78
N ASN A 362 -18.57 8.14 53.20
CA ASN A 362 -18.00 8.10 54.55
C ASN A 362 -16.80 9.03 54.76
N LEU A 363 -16.08 9.35 53.69
CA LEU A 363 -14.87 10.20 53.72
C LEU A 363 -15.17 11.68 53.41
N SER A 364 -16.34 11.99 52.84
CA SER A 364 -16.81 13.36 52.53
C SER A 364 -17.55 13.97 53.72
#